data_AF-B1KFJ3-F1
#
_entry.id   AF-B1KFJ3-F1
#
_cell.length_a   1.000
_cell.length_b   1.000
_cell.length_c   1.000
_cell.angle_alpha   90.00
_cell.angle_beta   90.00
_cell.angle_gamma   90.00
#
_symmetry.space_group_name_H-M   'P 1'
#
loop_
_entity.id
_entity.type
_entity.pdbx_description
1 polymer ?
#
loop_
_entity_poly.entity_id
_entity_poly.type
_entity_poly.pdbx_seq_one_letter_code
_entity_poly.pdbx_strand_id
1 'polypeptide(L)'
;MNKIIITAGLLFGSLLSGASYAHFSTIECNDCSASQRLQQADTNLVDQAHESIFVVDFVNHSVSKFQADGEVVKAVTMTLSENIDINHEYNHRKTFLRSVNAD
;
A
#
# COMPACT_ATOMS: atom_id res chain seq x y z
N MET A 1 37.66 46.88 14.62
CA MET A 1 37.55 46.03 13.42
C MET A 1 36.49 44.97 13.67
N ASN A 2 35.28 45.15 13.12
CA ASN A 2 34.16 44.23 13.28
C ASN A 2 34.41 42.95 12.49
N LYS A 3 34.47 41.80 13.17
CA LYS A 3 34.48 40.49 12.52
C LYS A 3 33.04 40.06 12.32
N ILE A 4 32.59 40.05 11.07
CA ILE A 4 31.33 39.45 10.65
C ILE A 4 31.54 37.93 10.74
N ILE A 5 30.88 37.29 11.69
CA ILE A 5 30.97 35.84 11.90
C ILE A 5 29.60 35.24 11.54
N ILE A 6 29.67 34.24 10.66
CA ILE A 6 28.66 33.20 10.32
C ILE A 6 27.49 33.62 9.43
N THR A 7 27.64 33.32 8.13
CA THR A 7 26.52 33.16 7.19
C THR A 7 26.70 31.88 6.38
N ALA A 8 26.95 30.76 7.06
CA ALA A 8 27.15 29.45 6.43
C ALA A 8 26.30 28.33 7.06
N GLY A 9 25.27 28.69 7.85
CA GLY A 9 24.43 27.72 8.58
C GLY A 9 23.15 27.27 7.87
N LEU A 10 22.77 27.87 6.74
CA LEU A 10 21.42 27.71 6.18
C LEU A 10 21.27 26.66 5.06
N LEU A 11 22.35 26.00 4.62
CA LEU A 11 22.31 25.07 3.47
C LEU A 11 22.26 23.58 3.85
N PHE A 12 22.29 23.22 5.13
CA PHE A 12 22.29 21.81 5.56
C PHE A 12 20.90 21.24 5.91
N GLY A 13 19.84 22.06 5.87
CA GLY A 13 18.51 21.67 6.38
C GLY A 13 17.58 20.95 5.39
N SER A 14 17.94 20.84 4.10
CA SER A 14 16.99 20.43 3.04
C SER A 14 17.16 19.00 2.51
N LEU A 15 18.04 18.18 3.10
CA LEU A 15 18.31 16.81 2.61
C LEU A 15 17.43 15.71 3.23
N LEU A 16 16.49 16.06 4.11
CA LEU A 16 15.65 15.09 4.85
C LEU A 16 14.16 15.17 4.47
N SER A 17 13.85 15.61 3.25
CA SER A 17 12.48 15.50 2.70
C SER A 17 12.21 14.06 2.24
N GLY A 18 12.13 13.13 3.19
CA GLY A 18 11.61 11.78 2.92
C GLY A 18 10.10 11.88 2.71
N ALA A 19 9.62 11.52 1.52
CA ALA A 19 8.19 11.33 1.30
C ALA A 19 7.75 10.14 2.16
N SER A 20 6.90 10.38 3.16
CA SER A 20 6.23 9.31 3.90
C SER A 20 5.05 8.85 3.05
N TYR A 21 5.16 7.69 2.42
CA TYR A 21 3.99 7.03 1.83
C TYR A 21 3.14 6.47 2.97
N ALA A 22 1.82 6.55 2.83
CA ALA A 22 0.93 5.78 3.70
C ALA A 22 1.29 4.30 3.54
N HIS A 23 1.53 3.60 4.64
CA HIS A 23 1.85 2.18 4.62
C HIS A 23 0.57 1.39 4.33
N PHE A 24 0.48 0.75 3.17
CA PHE A 24 -0.60 -0.18 2.84
C PHE A 24 -0.16 -1.61 3.19
N SER A 25 -1.06 -2.40 3.76
CA SER A 25 -0.80 -3.81 4.06
C SER A 25 -1.06 -4.66 2.82
N THR A 26 -0.01 -5.24 2.25
CA THR A 26 -0.07 -6.08 1.05
C THR A 26 0.26 -7.53 1.39
N ILE A 27 -0.48 -8.46 0.77
CA ILE A 27 -0.22 -9.91 0.88
C ILE A 27 -0.14 -10.48 -0.53
N GLU A 28 0.94 -11.20 -0.82
CA GLU A 28 1.07 -11.91 -2.09
C GLU A 28 0.38 -13.29 -2.00
N CYS A 29 -0.55 -13.54 -2.91
CA CYS A 29 -1.25 -14.82 -3.08
C CYS A 29 -1.40 -15.10 -4.57
N ASN A 30 -0.41 -15.79 -5.14
CA ASN A 30 -0.36 -16.10 -6.56
C ASN A 30 -1.28 -17.28 -6.92
N ASP A 31 -2.09 -17.12 -7.95
CA ASP A 31 -3.06 -18.12 -8.44
C ASP A 31 -4.07 -18.59 -7.38
N CYS A 32 -4.46 -17.67 -6.50
CA CYS A 32 -5.37 -17.96 -5.40
C CYS A 32 -6.83 -17.83 -5.82
N SER A 33 -7.64 -18.84 -5.48
CA SER A 33 -9.09 -18.76 -5.58
C SER A 33 -9.66 -17.61 -4.71
N ALA A 34 -10.90 -17.22 -4.98
CA ALA A 34 -11.56 -16.15 -4.22
C ALA A 34 -11.62 -16.44 -2.71
N SER A 35 -11.87 -17.70 -2.32
CA SER A 35 -11.89 -18.12 -0.92
C SER A 35 -10.51 -18.08 -0.27
N GLN A 36 -9.45 -18.44 -1.00
CA GLN A 36 -8.08 -18.35 -0.49
C GLN A 36 -7.64 -16.89 -0.29
N ARG A 37 -7.99 -15.99 -1.20
CA ARG A 37 -7.73 -14.54 -1.03
C ARG A 37 -8.41 -14.00 0.23
N LEU A 38 -9.68 -14.37 0.44
CA LEU A 38 -10.42 -13.98 1.64
C LEU A 38 -9.78 -14.54 2.91
N GLN A 39 -9.37 -15.81 2.91
CA GLN A 39 -8.71 -16.45 4.05
C GLN A 39 -7.37 -15.76 4.40
N GLN A 40 -6.58 -15.37 3.39
CA GLN A 40 -5.35 -14.61 3.61
C GLN A 40 -5.63 -13.25 4.25
N ALA A 41 -6.63 -12.53 3.74
CA ALA A 41 -7.04 -11.26 4.32
C ALA A 41 -7.53 -11.44 5.77
N ASP A 42 -8.37 -12.44 6.02
CA ASP A 42 -8.92 -12.78 7.34
C ASP A 42 -7.82 -13.05 8.37
N THR A 43 -6.83 -13.88 8.01
CA THR A 43 -5.70 -14.21 8.90
C THR A 43 -4.87 -12.99 9.31
N ASN A 44 -4.84 -11.94 8.48
CA ASN A 44 -3.99 -10.77 8.71
C ASN A 44 -4.76 -9.55 9.23
N LEU A 45 -6.10 -9.57 9.21
CA LEU A 45 -6.96 -8.47 9.67
C LEU A 45 -7.46 -8.60 11.11
N VAL A 46 -7.21 -9.74 11.78
CA VAL A 46 -7.79 -10.11 13.09
C VAL A 46 -7.63 -9.02 14.17
N ASP A 47 -6.60 -8.17 14.10
CA ASP A 47 -6.29 -7.16 15.12
C ASP A 47 -6.33 -5.70 14.63
N GLN A 48 -6.74 -5.44 13.39
CA GLN A 48 -6.63 -4.11 12.77
C GLN A 48 -7.98 -3.53 12.33
N ALA A 49 -8.78 -3.09 13.32
CA ALA A 49 -10.02 -2.38 13.05
C ALA A 49 -9.74 -1.17 12.12
N HIS A 50 -10.42 -1.16 10.97
CA HIS A 50 -10.39 -0.13 9.91
C HIS A 50 -9.26 -0.20 8.88
N GLU A 51 -8.22 -1.03 9.05
CA GLU A 51 -7.18 -1.14 8.02
C GLU A 51 -7.67 -1.97 6.82
N SER A 52 -7.25 -1.57 5.62
CA SER A 52 -7.50 -2.31 4.40
C SER A 52 -6.29 -3.17 4.08
N ILE A 53 -6.52 -4.42 3.69
CA ILE A 53 -5.50 -5.32 3.15
C ILE A 53 -5.70 -5.51 1.66
N PHE A 54 -4.58 -5.49 0.94
CA PHE A 54 -4.53 -5.70 -0.49
C PHE A 54 -3.89 -7.05 -0.79
N VAL A 55 -4.67 -7.97 -1.35
CA VAL A 55 -4.16 -9.28 -1.78
C VAL A 55 -3.78 -9.19 -3.25
N VAL A 56 -2.49 -9.36 -3.53
CA VAL A 56 -1.88 -9.25 -4.86
C VAL A 56 -1.69 -10.65 -5.45
N ASP A 57 -2.13 -10.82 -6.68
CA ASP A 57 -1.92 -12.02 -7.48
C ASP A 57 -1.19 -11.65 -8.76
N PHE A 58 0.12 -11.91 -8.81
CA PHE A 58 0.94 -11.61 -9.97
C PHE A 58 0.73 -12.57 -11.13
N VAL A 59 0.19 -13.77 -10.89
CA VAL A 59 -0.11 -14.72 -11.97
C VAL A 59 -1.33 -14.24 -12.75
N ASN A 60 -2.35 -13.78 -12.03
CA ASN A 60 -3.60 -13.29 -12.62
C ASN A 60 -3.60 -11.78 -12.90
N HIS A 61 -2.47 -11.09 -12.68
CA HIS A 61 -2.30 -9.64 -12.83
C HIS A 61 -3.42 -8.85 -12.12
N SER A 62 -3.69 -9.23 -10.87
CA SER A 62 -4.85 -8.74 -10.15
C SER A 62 -4.52 -8.33 -8.73
N VAL A 63 -5.30 -7.41 -8.19
CA VAL A 63 -5.25 -7.03 -6.78
C VAL A 63 -6.67 -6.88 -6.23
N SER A 64 -6.87 -7.35 -5.01
CA SER A 64 -8.17 -7.33 -4.32
C SER A 64 -8.05 -6.62 -3.00
N LYS A 65 -9.00 -5.73 -2.69
CA LYS A 65 -9.06 -5.03 -1.41
C LYS A 65 -10.04 -5.71 -0.47
N PHE A 66 -9.61 -5.89 0.76
CA PHE A 66 -10.42 -6.41 1.87
C PHE A 66 -10.34 -5.45 3.05
N GLN A 67 -11.42 -5.39 3.81
CA GLN A 67 -11.49 -4.57 5.03
C GLN A 67 -12.27 -5.33 6.10
N ALA A 68 -11.87 -5.17 7.35
CA ALA A 68 -12.61 -5.65 8.50
C ALA A 68 -13.80 -4.73 8.81
N ASP A 69 -14.97 -5.32 9.03
CA ASP A 69 -16.19 -4.70 9.52
C ASP A 69 -16.63 -5.43 10.79
N GLY A 70 -16.11 -4.97 11.93
CA GLY A 70 -16.17 -5.72 13.19
C GLY A 70 -15.32 -6.99 13.09
N GLU A 71 -15.92 -8.15 13.37
CA GLU A 71 -15.28 -9.47 13.29
C GLU A 71 -15.30 -10.08 11.87
N VAL A 72 -15.90 -9.39 10.89
CA VAL A 72 -16.08 -9.93 9.55
C VAL A 72 -15.14 -9.24 8.56
N VAL A 73 -14.34 -10.01 7.84
CA VAL A 73 -13.59 -9.51 6.68
C VAL A 73 -14.42 -9.62 5.42
N LYS A 74 -14.50 -8.53 4.66
CA LYS A 74 -15.22 -8.48 3.38
C LYS A 74 -14.39 -7.82 2.28
N ALA A 75 -14.63 -8.27 1.06
CA ALA A 75 -14.12 -7.59 -0.13
C ALA A 75 -14.83 -6.23 -0.27
N VAL A 76 -14.06 -5.20 -0.59
CA VAL A 76 -14.56 -3.83 -0.79
C VAL A 76 -13.99 -3.25 -2.09
N THR A 77 -14.60 -2.18 -2.59
CA THR A 77 -14.08 -1.50 -3.75
C THR A 77 -12.74 -0.83 -3.45
N MET A 78 -11.80 -1.03 -4.38
CA MET A 78 -10.55 -0.28 -4.45
C MET A 78 -10.73 0.97 -5.32
N THR A 79 -10.25 2.09 -4.81
CA THR A 79 -10.19 3.34 -5.57
C THR A 79 -9.10 3.28 -6.64
N LEU A 80 -9.22 4.13 -7.67
CA LEU A 80 -8.18 4.25 -8.70
C LEU A 80 -6.82 4.67 -8.10
N SER A 81 -6.81 5.61 -7.16
CA SER A 81 -5.58 6.07 -6.51
C SER A 81 -4.87 4.94 -5.77
N GLU A 82 -5.60 4.11 -5.02
CA GLU A 82 -5.03 2.93 -4.35
C GLU A 82 -4.42 1.95 -5.36
N ASN A 83 -5.09 1.71 -6.49
CA ASN A 83 -4.53 0.82 -7.52
C ASN A 83 -3.26 1.39 -8.17
N ILE A 84 -3.19 2.71 -8.37
CA ILE A 84 -1.99 3.39 -8.88
C ILE A 84 -0.84 3.26 -7.88
N ASP A 85 -1.11 3.49 -6.59
CA ASP A 85 -0.10 3.43 -5.54
C ASP A 85 0.49 2.01 -5.40
N ILE A 86 -0.36 0.98 -5.44
CA ILE A 86 0.07 -0.43 -5.43
C ILE A 86 0.92 -0.75 -6.68
N ASN A 87 0.52 -0.27 -7.85
CA ASN A 87 1.31 -0.45 -9.06
C ASN A 87 2.65 0.31 -9.01
N HIS A 88 2.70 1.44 -8.31
CA HIS A 88 3.95 2.17 -8.08
C HIS A 88 4.88 1.37 -7.16
N GLU A 89 4.38 0.84 -6.04
CA GLU A 89 5.11 -0.03 -5.11
C GLU A 89 5.72 -1.25 -5.83
N TYR A 90 4.91 -1.92 -6.65
CA TYR A 90 5.34 -3.11 -7.40
C TYR A 90 5.91 -2.81 -8.80
N ASN A 91 6.25 -1.56 -9.13
CA ASN A 91 6.84 -1.22 -10.43
C ASN A 91 8.16 -1.99 -10.72
N HIS A 92 8.86 -2.42 -9.68
CA HIS A 92 10.04 -3.27 -9.79
C HIS A 92 9.73 -4.66 -10.39
N ARG A 93 8.49 -5.16 -10.25
CA ARG A 93 8.01 -6.44 -10.81
C ARG A 93 7.70 -6.38 -12.31
N LYS A 94 7.65 -5.17 -12.91
CA LYS A 94 7.35 -4.95 -14.33
C LYS A 94 6.04 -5.59 -14.81
N THR A 95 5.05 -5.63 -13.92
CA THR A 95 3.69 -6.10 -14.21
C THR A 95 2.70 -5.04 -13.74
N PHE A 96 1.54 -4.99 -14.40
CA PHE A 96 0.46 -4.06 -14.07
C PHE A 96 -0.71 -4.83 -13.49
N LEU A 97 -1.06 -4.51 -12.24
CA LEU A 97 -2.11 -5.16 -11.47
C LEU A 97 -3.44 -4.45 -11.66
N ARG A 98 -4.48 -5.19 -12.07
CA ARG A 98 -5.85 -4.68 -12.18
C ARG A 98 -6.63 -4.92 -10.90
N SER A 99 -7.42 -3.92 -10.46
CA SER A 99 -8.36 -4.14 -9.38
C SER A 99 -9.46 -5.13 -9.78
N VAL A 100 -9.75 -6.10 -8.92
CA VAL A 100 -10.83 -7.09 -9.11
C VAL A 100 -12.21 -6.53 -8.74
N ASN A 101 -12.24 -5.56 -7.81
CA ASN A 101 -13.46 -4.88 -7.37
C ASN A 101 -13.24 -3.37 -7.55
N ALA A 102 -13.39 -2.88 -8.78
CA ALA A 102 -13.29 -1.45 -9.09
C ALA A 102 -14.70 -0.83 -9.19
N ASP A 103 -14.83 0.45 -8.81
CA ASP A 103 -16.06 1.24 -8.95
C ASP A 103 -16.23 1.71 -10.41
#